data_AF-X1KK07-F1
#
_entry.id   AF-X1KK07-F1
#
_cell.length_a   1.000
_cell.length_b   1.000
_cell.length_c   1.000
_cell.angle_alpha   90.00
_cell.angle_beta   90.00
_cell.angle_gamma   90.00
#
_symmetry.space_group_name_H-M   'P 1'
#
loop_
_entity.id
_entity.type
_entity.pdbx_description
1 polymer ?
#
loop_
_entity_poly.entity_id
_entity_poly.type
_entity_poly.pdbx_seq_one_letter_code
_entity_poly.pdbx_strand_id
1 'polypeptide(L)'
;VGHFFPGHENVLKYGINGLIQKAEEKMKIFYGSTPENIKKRNFLQSVTIVCNAVKSFIQRFSNLAKDLAKNELNPKRQEELLEISEICHNISENPPKSFKEALQLIHFTHLISGLEDGGFAISIGRLDQYLYPYYLKDKNEGKISNEEP
;
A
#
# COMPACT_ATOMS: atom_id res chain seq x y z
N VAL A 1 1.52 -12.39 17.25
CA VAL A 1 0.58 -13.40 16.74
C VAL A 1 0.53 -13.36 15.20
N GLY A 2 1.22 -14.30 14.53
CA GLY A 2 1.16 -14.49 13.08
C GLY A 2 -0.08 -15.30 12.62
N HIS A 3 -0.02 -15.88 11.41
CA HIS A 3 -1.09 -16.72 10.81
C HIS A 3 -2.39 -15.97 10.47
N PHE A 4 -2.28 -14.95 9.61
CA PHE A 4 -3.44 -14.26 9.06
C PHE A 4 -3.19 -13.80 7.62
N PHE A 5 -4.28 -13.42 6.95
CA PHE A 5 -4.27 -12.73 5.66
C PHE A 5 -4.52 -11.23 5.90
N PRO A 6 -3.62 -10.31 5.50
CA PRO A 6 -3.75 -8.88 5.78
C PRO A 6 -4.95 -8.17 5.11
N GLY A 7 -5.72 -8.87 4.29
CA GLY A 7 -6.84 -8.29 3.54
C GLY A 7 -6.37 -7.37 2.40
N HIS A 8 -5.38 -7.80 1.62
CA HIS A 8 -4.80 -7.04 0.50
C HIS A 8 -5.84 -6.51 -0.50
N GLU A 9 -6.97 -7.21 -0.68
CA GLU A 9 -8.07 -6.73 -1.53
C GLU A 9 -8.59 -5.34 -1.10
N ASN A 10 -8.70 -5.08 0.21
CA ASN A 10 -9.18 -3.79 0.71
C ASN A 10 -8.18 -2.66 0.44
N VAL A 11 -6.88 -2.91 0.60
CA VAL A 11 -5.88 -1.86 0.36
C VAL A 11 -5.74 -1.55 -1.13
N LEU A 12 -5.87 -2.56 -2.00
CA LEU A 12 -5.92 -2.35 -3.45
C LEU A 12 -7.17 -1.57 -3.88
N LYS A 13 -8.33 -1.89 -3.29
CA LYS A 13 -9.60 -1.27 -3.66
C LYS A 13 -9.72 0.19 -3.20
N TYR A 14 -9.32 0.48 -1.96
CA TYR A 14 -9.56 1.79 -1.34
C TYR A 14 -8.30 2.66 -1.28
N GLY A 15 -7.10 2.09 -1.45
CA GLY A 15 -5.86 2.77 -1.13
C GLY A 15 -5.76 3.12 0.36
N ILE A 16 -4.65 3.70 0.79
CA ILE A 16 -4.44 4.05 2.19
C ILE A 16 -5.37 5.20 2.62
N ASN A 17 -5.54 6.20 1.75
CA ASN A 17 -6.46 7.32 2.01
C ASN A 17 -7.92 6.89 2.12
N GLY A 18 -8.39 5.94 1.29
CA GLY A 18 -9.76 5.44 1.42
C GLY A 18 -9.99 4.66 2.72
N LEU A 19 -8.96 4.01 3.26
CA LEU A 19 -9.04 3.38 4.59
C LEU A 19 -9.10 4.43 5.71
N ILE A 20 -8.31 5.51 5.62
CA ILE A 20 -8.38 6.65 6.55
C ILE A 20 -9.78 7.27 6.53
N GLN A 21 -10.31 7.59 5.34
CA GLN A 21 -11.62 8.19 5.19
C GLN A 21 -12.71 7.31 5.81
N LYS A 22 -12.68 5.99 5.56
CA LYS A 22 -13.61 5.04 6.17
C LYS A 22 -13.54 5.03 7.70
N ALA A 23 -12.33 5.10 8.26
CA ALA A 23 -12.15 5.14 9.70
C ALA A 23 -12.74 6.43 10.30
N GLU A 24 -12.48 7.58 9.66
CA GLU A 24 -12.99 8.89 10.07
C GLU A 24 -14.52 8.98 9.96
N GLU A 25 -15.11 8.50 8.86
CA GLU A 25 -16.56 8.43 8.67
C GLU A 25 -17.22 7.58 9.75
N LYS A 26 -16.64 6.40 10.04
CA LYS A 26 -17.16 5.50 11.06
C LYS A 26 -17.03 6.09 12.47
N MET A 27 -16.00 6.91 12.71
CA MET A 27 -15.78 7.58 14.00
C MET A 27 -16.90 8.58 14.31
N LYS A 28 -17.44 9.27 13.30
CA LYS A 28 -18.55 10.23 13.43
C LYS A 28 -19.85 9.56 13.90
N ILE A 29 -20.04 8.26 13.61
CA ILE A 29 -21.22 7.49 14.01
C ILE A 29 -21.20 7.19 15.52
N PHE A 30 -20.01 6.99 16.11
CA PHE A 30 -19.86 6.69 17.53
C PHE A 30 -19.86 7.95 18.40
N TYR A 31 -20.96 8.70 18.36
CA TYR A 31 -21.17 9.92 19.15
C TYR A 31 -21.48 9.60 20.62
N GLY A 32 -21.11 10.51 21.53
CA GLY A 32 -21.35 10.36 22.97
C GLY A 32 -20.19 9.75 23.76
N SER A 33 -20.33 9.81 25.09
CA SER A 33 -19.27 9.50 26.07
C SER A 33 -19.47 8.15 26.78
N THR A 34 -20.21 7.22 26.17
CA THR A 34 -20.27 5.86 26.72
C THR A 34 -18.88 5.22 26.65
N PRO A 35 -18.49 4.40 27.64
CA PRO A 35 -17.19 3.72 27.61
C PRO A 35 -16.95 2.91 26.32
N GLU A 36 -18.01 2.32 25.77
CA GLU A 36 -17.96 1.57 24.51
C GLU A 36 -17.66 2.48 23.30
N ASN A 37 -18.33 3.64 23.20
CA ASN A 37 -18.10 4.57 22.09
C ASN A 37 -16.70 5.19 22.18
N ILE A 38 -16.20 5.47 23.39
CA ILE A 38 -14.82 5.92 23.60
C ILE A 38 -13.83 4.86 23.09
N LYS A 39 -14.02 3.59 23.46
CA LYS A 39 -13.14 2.48 23.00
C LYS A 39 -13.13 2.35 21.48
N LYS A 40 -14.31 2.43 20.83
CA LYS A 40 -14.43 2.35 19.36
C LYS A 40 -13.76 3.54 18.67
N ARG A 41 -13.91 4.76 19.19
CA ARG A 41 -13.24 5.96 18.65
C ARG A 41 -11.73 5.88 18.80
N ASN A 42 -11.23 5.44 19.96
CA ASN A 42 -9.80 5.25 20.18
C ASN A 42 -9.21 4.24 19.19
N PHE A 43 -9.89 3.11 18.97
CA PHE A 43 -9.46 2.13 17.96
C PHE A 43 -9.38 2.75 16.56
N LEU A 44 -10.44 3.44 16.12
CA LEU A 44 -10.46 4.07 14.79
C LEU A 44 -9.39 5.16 14.66
N GLN A 45 -9.12 5.92 15.72
CA GLN A 45 -8.03 6.89 15.74
C GLN A 45 -6.66 6.21 15.60
N SER A 46 -6.44 5.09 16.28
CA SER A 46 -5.23 4.28 16.10
C SER A 46 -5.08 3.78 14.66
N VAL A 47 -6.17 3.35 14.01
CA VAL A 47 -6.15 2.98 12.58
C VAL A 47 -5.70 4.15 11.72
N THR A 48 -6.28 5.34 11.90
CA THR A 48 -5.87 6.55 11.16
C THR A 48 -4.39 6.89 11.36
N ILE A 49 -3.88 6.76 12.59
CA ILE A 49 -2.45 7.00 12.89
C ILE A 49 -1.57 6.01 12.15
N VAL A 50 -1.87 4.71 12.22
CA VAL A 50 -1.09 3.66 11.54
C VAL A 50 -1.13 3.85 10.02
N CYS A 51 -2.30 4.11 9.44
CA CYS A 51 -2.41 4.37 8.01
C CYS A 51 -1.55 5.57 7.59
N ASN A 52 -1.58 6.69 8.33
CA ASN A 52 -0.71 7.83 8.04
C ASN A 52 0.79 7.47 8.15
N ALA A 53 1.18 6.66 9.14
CA ALA A 53 2.55 6.18 9.24
C ALA A 53 2.96 5.32 8.03
N VAL A 54 2.06 4.46 7.52
CA VAL A 54 2.28 3.70 6.28
C VAL A 54 2.49 4.64 5.09
N LYS A 55 1.66 5.68 4.93
CA LYS A 55 1.84 6.68 3.86
C LYS A 55 3.23 7.32 3.93
N SER A 56 3.62 7.78 5.12
CA SER A 56 4.94 8.38 5.34
C SER A 56 6.07 7.39 5.06
N PHE A 57 5.91 6.11 5.41
CA PHE A 57 6.88 5.07 5.12
C PHE A 57 7.08 4.89 3.61
N ILE A 58 6.00 4.76 2.85
CA ILE A 58 6.07 4.62 1.38
C ILE A 58 6.66 5.89 0.74
N GLN A 59 6.27 7.08 1.20
CA GLN A 59 6.80 8.34 0.67
C GLN A 59 8.32 8.48 0.89
N ARG A 60 8.87 7.90 1.95
CA ARG A 60 10.33 7.85 2.14
C ARG A 60 11.03 7.05 1.05
N PHE A 61 10.45 5.95 0.58
CA PHE A 61 10.99 5.17 -0.54
C PHE A 61 10.87 5.92 -1.86
N SER A 62 9.78 6.68 -2.06
CA SER A 62 9.65 7.56 -3.21
C SER A 62 10.80 8.57 -3.27
N ASN A 63 11.02 9.30 -2.17
CA ASN A 63 12.09 10.29 -2.08
C ASN A 63 13.49 9.66 -2.25
N LEU A 64 13.73 8.50 -1.62
CA LEU A 64 14.99 7.78 -1.73
C LEU A 64 15.27 7.34 -3.17
N ALA A 65 14.29 6.75 -3.86
CA ALA A 65 14.46 6.33 -5.24
C ALA A 65 14.76 7.52 -6.17
N LYS A 66 14.08 8.65 -5.95
CA LYS A 66 14.35 9.90 -6.67
C LYS A 66 15.77 10.42 -6.42
N ASP A 67 16.27 10.34 -5.19
CA ASP A 67 17.62 10.79 -4.84
C ASP A 67 18.70 9.86 -5.42
N LEU A 68 18.46 8.55 -5.42
CA LEU A 68 19.36 7.57 -6.06
C LEU A 68 19.42 7.80 -7.58
N ALA A 69 18.30 8.10 -8.23
CA ALA A 69 18.24 8.35 -9.67
C ALA A 69 19.13 9.53 -10.11
N LYS A 70 19.34 10.55 -9.26
CA LYS A 70 20.17 11.72 -9.58
C LYS A 70 21.63 11.39 -9.80
N ASN A 71 22.15 10.37 -9.11
CA ASN A 71 23.55 9.98 -9.14
C ASN A 71 23.79 8.67 -9.90
N GLU A 72 22.74 8.09 -10.49
CA GLU A 72 22.84 6.86 -11.25
C GLU A 72 23.44 7.11 -12.64
N LEU A 73 24.44 6.31 -13.01
CA LEU A 73 25.17 6.44 -14.27
C LEU A 73 24.57 5.55 -15.37
N ASN A 74 23.91 4.46 -14.99
CA ASN A 74 23.24 3.57 -15.94
C ASN A 74 21.86 4.16 -16.30
N PRO A 75 21.62 4.58 -17.56
CA PRO A 75 20.36 5.22 -17.95
C PRO A 75 19.13 4.34 -17.70
N LYS A 76 19.24 3.02 -17.93
CA LYS A 76 18.14 2.08 -17.68
C LYS A 76 17.80 2.03 -16.19
N ARG A 77 18.82 1.98 -15.33
CA ARG A 77 18.61 1.94 -13.88
C ARG A 77 18.06 3.26 -13.35
N GLN A 78 18.49 4.38 -13.93
CA GLN A 78 17.94 5.70 -13.60
C GLN A 78 16.44 5.75 -13.90
N GLU A 79 16.02 5.25 -15.06
CA GLU A 79 14.61 5.17 -15.45
C GLU A 79 13.80 4.30 -14.48
N GLU A 80 14.30 3.11 -14.13
CA GLU A 80 13.68 2.23 -13.12
C GLU A 80 13.53 2.92 -11.76
N LEU A 81 14.53 3.67 -11.30
CA LEU A 81 14.48 4.41 -10.04
C LEU A 81 13.46 5.54 -10.07
N LEU A 82 13.33 6.24 -11.19
CA LEU A 82 12.29 7.25 -11.39
C LEU A 82 10.89 6.61 -11.39
N GLU A 83 10.72 5.47 -12.06
CA GLU A 83 9.47 4.69 -12.04
C GLU A 83 9.12 4.25 -10.61
N ILE A 84 10.07 3.72 -9.84
CA ILE A 84 9.86 3.35 -8.42
C ILE A 84 9.44 4.58 -7.61
N SER A 85 10.08 5.73 -7.85
CA SER A 85 9.75 6.98 -7.16
C SER A 85 8.30 7.40 -7.43
N GLU A 86 7.88 7.36 -8.70
CA GLU A 86 6.52 7.72 -9.12
C GLU A 86 5.47 6.75 -8.57
N ILE A 87 5.73 5.44 -8.68
CA ILE A 87 4.86 4.39 -8.11
C ILE A 87 4.67 4.62 -6.62
N CYS A 88 5.75 4.77 -5.85
CA CYS A 88 5.69 4.97 -4.41
C CYS A 88 4.95 6.27 -4.06
N HIS A 89 5.15 7.34 -4.83
CA HIS A 89 4.43 8.59 -4.61
C HIS A 89 2.93 8.43 -4.86
N ASN A 90 2.53 7.73 -5.93
CA ASN A 90 1.12 7.54 -6.22
C ASN A 90 0.43 6.65 -5.19
N ILE A 91 1.00 5.48 -4.87
CA ILE A 91 0.35 4.51 -3.96
C ILE A 91 0.33 4.96 -2.49
N SER A 92 1.15 5.95 -2.11
CA SER A 92 1.10 6.54 -0.77
C SER A 92 -0.19 7.35 -0.56
N GLU A 93 -0.79 7.87 -1.64
CA GLU A 93 -1.99 8.73 -1.58
C GLU A 93 -3.21 8.10 -2.28
N ASN A 94 -3.01 7.29 -3.31
CA ASN A 94 -4.06 6.82 -4.19
C ASN A 94 -4.11 5.28 -4.24
N PRO A 95 -5.27 4.70 -4.63
CA PRO A 95 -5.32 3.31 -5.05
C PRO A 95 -4.40 3.07 -6.26
N PRO A 96 -3.80 1.87 -6.39
CA PRO A 96 -2.98 1.53 -7.53
C PRO A 96 -3.81 1.49 -8.81
N LYS A 97 -3.19 1.85 -9.93
CA LYS A 97 -3.78 1.96 -11.27
C LYS A 97 -3.08 1.08 -12.30
N SER A 98 -1.92 0.53 -11.96
CA SER A 98 -1.12 -0.38 -12.77
C SER A 98 -0.75 -1.65 -11.99
N PHE A 99 -0.27 -2.66 -12.68
CA PHE A 99 0.22 -3.90 -12.12
C PHE A 99 1.41 -3.66 -11.18
N LYS A 100 2.39 -2.86 -11.62
CA LYS A 100 3.57 -2.53 -10.79
C LYS A 100 3.18 -1.78 -9.51
N GLU A 101 2.24 -0.84 -9.59
CA GLU A 101 1.72 -0.15 -8.40
C GLU A 101 1.00 -1.11 -7.43
N ALA A 102 0.14 -2.00 -7.96
CA ALA A 102 -0.58 -2.96 -7.14
C ALA A 102 0.38 -3.94 -6.45
N LEU A 103 1.37 -4.44 -7.18
CA LEU A 103 2.42 -5.31 -6.65
C LEU A 103 3.22 -4.60 -5.54
N GLN A 104 3.66 -3.36 -5.79
CA GLN A 104 4.43 -2.58 -4.81
C GLN A 104 3.62 -2.30 -3.54
N LEU A 105 2.32 -2.00 -3.66
CA LEU A 105 1.45 -1.77 -2.51
C LEU A 105 1.23 -3.04 -1.68
N ILE A 106 1.05 -4.19 -2.33
CA ILE A 106 0.99 -5.49 -1.64
C ILE A 106 2.32 -5.76 -0.92
N HIS A 107 3.45 -5.53 -1.58
CA HIS A 107 4.77 -5.74 -0.98
C HIS A 107 4.96 -4.89 0.29
N PHE A 108 4.65 -3.58 0.23
CA PHE A 108 4.76 -2.73 1.41
C PHE A 108 3.83 -3.13 2.55
N THR A 109 2.57 -3.44 2.23
CA THR A 109 1.60 -3.80 3.27
C THR A 109 1.97 -5.13 3.93
N HIS A 110 2.48 -6.10 3.16
CA HIS A 110 3.00 -7.35 3.68
C HIS A 110 4.24 -7.14 4.56
N LEU A 111 5.20 -6.33 4.11
CA LEU A 111 6.42 -5.98 4.86
C LEU A 111 6.07 -5.32 6.20
N ILE A 112 5.17 -4.34 6.18
CA ILE A 112 4.76 -3.59 7.38
C ILE A 112 4.04 -4.50 8.37
N SER A 113 3.19 -5.42 7.90
CA SER A 113 2.59 -6.43 8.79
C SER A 113 3.63 -7.29 9.50
N GLY A 114 4.78 -7.56 8.87
CA GLY A 114 5.90 -8.26 9.52
C GLY A 114 6.63 -7.42 10.57
N LEU A 115 6.73 -6.10 10.35
CA LEU A 115 7.38 -5.17 11.29
C LEU A 115 6.59 -4.97 12.59
N GLU A 116 5.26 -5.03 12.52
CA GLU A 116 4.39 -4.74 13.67
C GLU A 116 4.48 -5.80 14.77
N ASP A 117 4.52 -7.07 14.38
CA ASP A 117 4.27 -8.19 15.31
C ASP A 117 5.47 -9.14 15.44
N GLY A 118 6.51 -8.99 14.61
CA GLY A 118 7.62 -9.96 14.51
C GLY A 118 7.13 -11.39 14.18
N GLY A 119 5.88 -11.51 13.70
CA GLY A 119 5.17 -12.76 13.53
C GLY A 119 5.61 -13.51 12.28
N PHE A 120 5.86 -14.80 12.43
CA PHE A 120 6.12 -15.72 11.32
C PHE A 120 4.79 -16.14 10.65
N ALA A 121 4.86 -16.48 9.36
CA ALA A 121 3.73 -16.99 8.54
C ALA A 121 2.57 -16.00 8.28
N ILE A 122 2.90 -14.77 7.91
CA ILE A 122 1.95 -13.87 7.22
C ILE A 122 1.79 -14.40 5.80
N SER A 123 0.56 -14.73 5.40
CA SER A 123 0.31 -15.31 4.07
C SER A 123 -0.15 -14.24 3.09
N ILE A 124 0.48 -14.16 1.93
CA ILE A 124 0.10 -13.21 0.87
C ILE A 124 -1.26 -13.56 0.22
N GLY A 125 -1.69 -14.82 0.36
CA GLY A 125 -2.99 -15.28 -0.15
C GLY A 125 -3.01 -15.46 -1.67
N ARG A 126 -4.18 -15.21 -2.28
CA ARG A 126 -4.43 -15.41 -3.71
C ARG A 126 -3.93 -14.25 -4.56
N LEU A 127 -2.60 -14.06 -4.53
CA LEU A 127 -1.91 -12.98 -5.23
C LEU A 127 -2.28 -12.94 -6.72
N ASP A 128 -2.44 -14.12 -7.33
CA ASP A 128 -2.92 -14.30 -8.70
C ASP A 128 -4.26 -13.57 -8.92
N GLN A 129 -5.26 -13.81 -8.08
CA GLN A 129 -6.59 -13.20 -8.22
C GLN A 129 -6.57 -11.70 -7.96
N TYR A 130 -5.77 -11.26 -6.98
CA TYR A 130 -5.72 -9.84 -6.59
C TYR A 130 -5.03 -8.98 -7.67
N LEU A 131 -3.97 -9.50 -8.28
CA LEU A 131 -3.22 -8.78 -9.31
C LEU A 131 -3.75 -8.99 -10.73
N TYR A 132 -4.52 -10.04 -10.98
CA TYR A 132 -4.99 -10.37 -12.34
C TYR A 132 -5.72 -9.22 -13.05
N PRO A 133 -6.62 -8.44 -12.40
CA PRO A 133 -7.27 -7.31 -13.06
C PRO A 133 -6.27 -6.23 -13.52
N TYR A 134 -5.23 -5.98 -12.72
CA TYR A 134 -4.18 -5.02 -13.03
C TYR A 134 -3.25 -5.52 -14.13
N TYR A 135 -2.86 -6.80 -14.05
CA TYR A 135 -2.06 -7.45 -15.09
C TYR A 135 -2.77 -7.43 -16.44
N LEU A 136 -4.03 -7.86 -16.49
CA LEU A 136 -4.79 -7.93 -17.73
C LEU A 136 -4.97 -6.55 -18.35
N LYS A 137 -5.24 -5.54 -17.53
CA LYS A 137 -5.34 -4.14 -17.97
C LYS A 137 -4.03 -3.67 -18.61
N ASP A 138 -2.92 -3.75 -17.89
CA ASP A 138 -1.64 -3.25 -18.38
C ASP A 138 -1.15 -4.02 -19.61
N LYS A 139 -1.42 -5.34 -19.66
CA LYS A 139 -1.13 -6.17 -20.84
C LYS A 139 -1.92 -5.72 -22.06
N ASN A 140 -3.21 -5.45 -21.90
CA ASN A 140 -4.07 -4.97 -23.00
C ASN A 140 -3.68 -3.55 -23.45
N GLU A 141 -3.15 -2.73 -22.54
CA GLU A 141 -2.63 -1.39 -22.83
C GLU A 141 -1.19 -1.42 -23.39
N GLY A 142 -0.57 -2.60 -23.52
CA GLY A 142 0.81 -2.74 -24.02
C GLY A 142 1.88 -2.20 -23.08
N LYS A 143 1.57 -2.01 -21.80
CA LYS A 143 2.47 -1.47 -20.77
C LYS A 143 3.41 -2.50 -20.18
N ILE A 144 3.04 -3.78 -20.26
CA ILE A 144 3.84 -4.91 -19.80
C ILE A 144 3.90 -5.96 -20.92
N SER A 145 5.08 -6.54 -21.13
CA SER A 145 5.26 -7.71 -22.00
C SER A 145 5.35 -8.98 -21.14
N ASN A 146 5.22 -10.16 -21.74
CA ASN A 146 5.44 -11.42 -21.02
C ASN A 146 6.94 -11.65 -20.71
N GLU A 147 7.82 -10.83 -21.29
CA GLU A 147 9.28 -10.91 -21.24
C GLU A 147 9.82 -9.52 -20.86
N GLU A 148 9.42 -8.98 -19.71
CA GLU A 148 10.22 -7.96 -19.08
C GLU A 148 11.39 -8.66 -18.35
N PRO A 149 12.66 -8.36 -18.67
CA PRO A 149 13.81 -8.98 -18.01
C PRO A 149 13.94 -8.55 -16.55
#